data_AF-A0A1Z4JBA0-F1
#
_entry.id   AF-A0A1Z4JBA0-F1
#
_cell.length_a   1.000
_cell.length_b   1.000
_cell.length_c   1.000
_cell.angle_alpha   90.00
_cell.angle_beta   90.00
_cell.angle_gamma   90.00
#
_symmetry.space_group_name_H-M   'P 1'
#
loop_
_entity.id
_entity.type
_entity.pdbx_description
1 polymer ?
#
loop_
_entity_poly.entity_id
_entity_poly.type
_entity_poly.pdbx_seq_one_letter_code
_entity_poly.pdbx_strand_id
1 'polypeptide(L)'
;MRHSRLTQSYLSPFPSLEVRETEIGRSVKPWTCQTIAQMSIPKADVLVEKSPVKARRLGIVRRSHSVADAHRVTIHRNVTRRMQVARERGDQNLLRALEAELREMISI
;
A
#
# COMPACT_ATOMS: atom_id res chain seq x y z
N MET A 1 -20.72 -18.46 35.78
CA MET A 1 -20.95 -17.83 34.46
C MET A 1 -20.25 -18.66 33.40
N ARG A 2 -20.98 -19.25 32.44
CA ARG A 2 -20.40 -20.09 31.37
C ARG A 2 -20.30 -19.25 30.10
N HIS A 3 -19.10 -18.98 29.62
CA HIS A 3 -18.89 -18.27 28.35
C HIS A 3 -19.08 -19.26 27.19
N SER A 4 -20.18 -19.10 26.46
CA SER A 4 -20.43 -19.82 25.21
C SER A 4 -19.47 -19.31 24.14
N ARG A 5 -18.56 -20.16 23.66
CA ARG A 5 -17.71 -19.87 22.51
C ARG A 5 -18.45 -20.34 21.25
N LEU A 6 -19.11 -19.42 20.56
CA LEU A 6 -19.62 -19.67 19.22
C LEU A 6 -18.44 -19.71 18.25
N THR A 7 -18.04 -20.92 17.85
CA THR A 7 -17.10 -21.14 16.75
C THR A 7 -17.86 -20.96 15.44
N GLN A 8 -17.70 -19.80 14.80
CA GLN A 8 -18.25 -19.54 13.48
C GLN A 8 -17.29 -20.12 12.43
N SER A 9 -17.61 -21.31 11.92
CA SER A 9 -16.88 -21.92 10.80
C SER A 9 -17.33 -21.28 9.49
N TYR A 10 -16.44 -20.51 8.84
CA TYR A 10 -16.69 -19.98 7.50
C TYR A 10 -16.58 -21.12 6.48
N LEU A 11 -17.72 -21.69 6.08
CA LEU A 11 -17.84 -22.48 4.87
C LEU A 11 -17.94 -21.55 3.65
N SER A 12 -16.91 -20.76 3.42
CA SER A 12 -16.76 -20.03 2.16
C SER A 12 -15.90 -20.90 1.25
N PRO A 13 -16.41 -21.37 0.09
CA PRO A 13 -15.54 -21.97 -0.91
C PRO A 13 -14.54 -20.88 -1.34
N PHE A 14 -13.26 -21.11 -1.04
CA PHE A 14 -12.19 -20.27 -1.55
C PHE A 14 -12.35 -20.20 -3.08
N PRO A 15 -12.34 -19.02 -3.71
CA PRO A 15 -12.23 -18.96 -5.16
C PRO A 15 -10.88 -19.59 -5.52
N SER A 16 -10.91 -20.81 -6.05
CA SER A 16 -9.72 -21.43 -6.63
C SER A 16 -9.36 -20.59 -7.85
N LEU A 17 -8.27 -19.84 -7.74
CA LEU A 17 -7.65 -19.18 -8.88
C LEU A 17 -7.00 -20.29 -9.73
N GLU A 18 -7.81 -20.98 -10.51
CA GLU A 18 -7.33 -21.95 -11.49
C GLU A 18 -6.64 -21.19 -12.62
N VAL A 19 -5.35 -20.91 -12.44
CA VAL A 19 -4.50 -20.36 -13.49
C VAL A 19 -4.31 -21.45 -14.54
N ARG A 20 -4.95 -21.30 -15.70
CA ARG A 20 -4.71 -22.21 -16.83
C ARG A 20 -3.30 -21.98 -17.36
N GLU A 21 -2.60 -23.06 -17.70
CA GLU A 21 -1.21 -23.02 -18.20
C GLU A 21 -1.02 -22.12 -19.44
N THR A 22 -2.11 -21.79 -20.13
CA THR A 22 -2.14 -20.88 -21.29
C THR A 22 -2.01 -19.39 -20.94
N GLU A 23 -2.29 -19.00 -19.68
CA GLU A 23 -2.16 -17.60 -19.23
C GLU A 23 -0.76 -17.25 -18.73
N ILE A 24 0.04 -18.27 -18.38
CA ILE A 24 1.43 -18.09 -17.98
C ILE A 24 2.24 -17.94 -19.26
N GLY A 25 2.40 -16.69 -19.72
CA GLY A 25 3.32 -16.37 -20.79
C GLY A 25 4.67 -17.01 -20.49
N ARG A 26 5.10 -17.95 -21.34
CA ARG A 26 6.38 -18.65 -21.19
C ARG A 26 7.51 -17.64 -21.31
N SER A 27 7.98 -17.11 -20.18
CA SER A 27 9.27 -16.42 -20.14
C SER A 27 10.34 -17.48 -20.35
N VAL A 28 10.94 -17.48 -21.55
CA VAL A 28 12.05 -18.39 -21.93
C VAL A 28 13.33 -18.07 -21.14
N LYS A 29 13.36 -16.95 -20.42
CA LYS A 29 14.52 -16.55 -19.63
C LYS A 29 14.49 -17.22 -18.25
N PRO A 30 15.56 -17.93 -17.84
CA PRO A 30 15.65 -18.46 -16.49
C PRO A 30 15.59 -17.32 -15.48
N TRP A 31 14.75 -17.47 -14.46
CA TRP A 31 14.72 -16.54 -13.35
C TRP A 31 16.05 -16.63 -12.60
N THR A 32 16.75 -15.50 -12.49
CA THR A 32 17.97 -15.39 -11.67
C THR A 32 17.65 -14.56 -10.43
N CYS A 33 17.82 -15.16 -9.26
CA CYS A 33 17.70 -14.46 -7.99
C CYS A 33 19.08 -13.94 -7.60
N GLN A 34 19.27 -12.61 -7.64
CA GLN A 34 20.47 -11.97 -7.12
C GLN A 34 20.17 -11.48 -5.70
N THR A 35 21.06 -11.82 -4.75
CA THR A 35 20.99 -11.29 -3.38
C THR A 35 21.48 -9.85 -3.39
N ILE A 36 20.99 -9.00 -2.49
CA ILE A 36 21.33 -7.55 -2.44
C ILE A 36 22.85 -7.30 -2.44
N ALA A 37 23.64 -8.20 -1.83
CA ALA A 37 25.11 -8.12 -1.83
C ALA A 37 25.77 -8.34 -3.22
N GLN A 38 25.06 -8.96 -4.17
CA GLN A 38 25.52 -9.25 -5.53
C GLN A 38 25.20 -8.13 -6.52
N MET A 39 24.38 -7.14 -6.13
CA MET A 39 24.05 -6.01 -6.98
C MET A 39 25.14 -4.95 -6.88
N SER A 40 25.79 -4.61 -8.00
CA SER A 40 26.68 -3.45 -8.05
C SER A 40 25.86 -2.17 -7.89
N ILE A 41 26.28 -1.30 -6.96
CA ILE A 41 25.71 0.03 -6.82
C ILE A 41 25.96 0.76 -8.15
N PRO A 42 24.92 1.20 -8.90
CA PRO A 42 25.15 1.97 -10.11
C PRO A 42 25.91 3.24 -9.72
N LYS A 43 27.18 3.31 -10.13
CA LYS A 43 28.00 4.51 -9.97
C LYS A 43 27.33 5.58 -10.82
N ALA A 44 26.94 6.69 -10.19
CA ALA A 44 26.50 7.86 -10.92
C ALA A 44 27.71 8.35 -11.73
N ASP A 45 27.70 8.07 -13.03
CA ASP A 45 28.68 8.61 -13.95
C ASP A 45 28.64 10.13 -13.85
N VAL A 46 29.69 10.70 -13.28
CA VAL A 46 29.96 12.13 -13.36
C VAL A 46 30.32 12.40 -14.83
N LEU A 47 29.29 12.82 -15.55
CA LEU A 47 29.30 13.11 -16.98
C LEU A 47 30.18 14.34 -17.20
N VAL A 48 31.38 14.13 -17.74
CA VAL A 48 32.25 15.19 -18.28
C VAL A 48 31.51 15.89 -19.42
N GLU A 49 31.45 17.21 -19.31
CA GLU A 49 30.74 18.14 -20.18
C GLU A 49 30.98 17.93 -21.69
N LYS A 50 29.90 18.08 -22.47
CA LYS A 50 29.88 18.95 -23.67
C LYS A 50 28.45 19.16 -24.21
N SER A 51 28.11 20.44 -24.34
CA SER A 51 27.04 21.08 -25.14
C SER A 51 25.68 21.38 -24.48
N PRO A 52 25.14 22.63 -24.66
CA PRO A 52 24.01 23.13 -23.89
C PRO A 52 22.69 22.87 -24.61
N VAL A 53 22.16 21.65 -24.51
CA VAL A 53 20.72 21.46 -24.76
C VAL A 53 20.00 21.90 -23.49
N LYS A 54 19.35 23.07 -23.56
CA LYS A 54 18.44 23.59 -22.52
C LYS A 54 17.25 22.63 -22.39
N ALA A 55 17.48 21.49 -21.74
CA ALA A 55 16.43 20.69 -21.17
C ALA A 55 15.80 21.55 -20.08
N ARG A 56 14.69 22.20 -20.43
CA ARG A 56 13.79 22.85 -19.47
C ARG A 56 13.26 21.73 -18.59
N ARG A 57 14.05 21.36 -17.58
CA ARG A 57 13.64 20.49 -16.48
C ARG A 57 12.51 21.26 -15.82
N LEU A 58 11.29 20.93 -16.21
CA LEU A 58 10.13 21.14 -15.36
C LEU A 58 10.49 20.35 -14.11
N GLY A 59 11.06 21.05 -13.13
CA GLY A 59 11.34 20.51 -11.82
C GLY A 59 9.98 20.07 -11.30
N ILE A 60 9.68 18.78 -11.43
CA ILE A 60 8.63 18.16 -10.66
C ILE A 60 9.16 18.27 -9.25
N VAL A 61 8.82 19.37 -8.58
CA VAL A 61 9.00 19.55 -7.16
C VAL A 61 8.06 18.52 -6.55
N ARG A 62 8.54 17.27 -6.47
CA ARG A 62 7.95 16.27 -5.59
C ARG A 62 8.13 16.87 -4.21
N ARG A 63 7.05 17.46 -3.68
CA ARG A 63 6.97 17.80 -2.27
C ARG A 63 7.26 16.48 -1.56
N SER A 64 8.46 16.36 -1.02
CA SER A 64 8.86 15.25 -0.17
C SER A 64 7.99 15.35 1.07
N HIS A 65 6.78 14.80 1.01
CA HIS A 65 5.97 14.63 2.20
C HIS A 65 6.85 13.84 3.16
N SER A 66 7.02 14.37 4.38
CA SER A 66 7.69 13.61 5.43
C SER A 66 7.01 12.25 5.50
N VAL A 67 7.76 11.18 5.75
CA VAL A 67 7.19 9.83 5.90
C VAL A 67 6.06 9.86 6.94
N ALA A 68 6.19 10.70 7.97
CA ALA A 68 5.15 10.96 8.96
C ALA A 68 3.87 11.58 8.34
N ASP A 69 3.99 12.53 7.41
CA ASP A 69 2.85 13.16 6.75
C ASP A 69 2.14 12.18 5.82
N ALA A 70 2.90 11.40 5.04
CA ALA A 70 2.33 10.36 4.17
C ALA A 70 1.59 9.29 5.00
N HIS A 71 2.13 8.93 6.16
CA HIS A 71 1.50 8.02 7.10
C HIS A 71 0.20 8.59 7.67
N ARG A 72 0.20 9.85 8.13
CA ARG A 72 -1.01 10.56 8.60
C ARG A 72 -2.12 10.58 7.56
N VAL A 73 -1.79 10.93 6.31
CA VAL A 73 -2.75 10.94 5.20
C VAL A 73 -3.31 9.53 4.93
N THR A 74 -2.46 8.51 5.01
CA THR A 74 -2.87 7.11 4.82
C THR A 74 -3.85 6.66 5.90
N ILE A 75 -3.54 6.93 7.18
CA ILE A 75 -4.43 6.60 8.29
C ILE A 75 -5.77 7.31 8.13
N HIS A 76 -5.75 8.62 7.88
CA HIS A 76 -6.98 9.40 7.71
C HIS A 76 -7.87 8.81 6.59
N ARG A 77 -7.29 8.52 5.42
CA ARG A 77 -8.03 7.88 4.31
C ARG A 77 -8.62 6.53 4.69
N ASN A 78 -7.87 5.72 5.43
CA ASN A 78 -8.33 4.40 5.88
C ASN A 78 -9.53 4.52 6.83
N VAL A 79 -9.43 5.39 7.84
CA VAL A 79 -10.51 5.63 8.81
C VAL A 79 -11.77 6.15 8.10
N THR A 80 -11.64 7.13 7.21
CA THR A 80 -12.79 7.64 6.43
C THR A 80 -13.48 6.54 5.63
N ARG A 81 -12.70 5.67 4.98
CA ARG A 81 -13.26 4.54 4.21
C ARG A 81 -14.01 3.56 5.11
N ARG A 82 -13.44 3.22 6.27
CA ARG A 82 -14.08 2.32 7.25
C ARG A 82 -15.37 2.92 7.81
N MET A 83 -15.40 4.23 8.06
CA MET A 83 -16.62 4.92 8.49
C MET A 83 -17.70 4.89 7.42
N GLN A 84 -17.34 5.07 6.15
CA GLN A 84 -18.30 5.00 5.05
C GLN A 84 -18.91 3.60 4.94
N VAL A 85 -18.07 2.55 4.99
CA VAL A 85 -18.55 1.16 4.99
C VAL A 85 -19.43 0.86 6.22
N ALA A 86 -19.07 1.39 7.39
CA ALA A 86 -19.88 1.23 8.61
C ALA A 86 -21.24 1.92 8.48
N ARG A 87 -21.31 3.10 7.85
CA ARG A 87 -22.58 3.80 7.55
C ARG A 87 -23.45 2.98 6.62
N GLU A 88 -22.89 2.47 5.53
CA GLU A 88 -23.60 1.63 4.56
C GLU A 88 -24.15 0.34 5.19
N ARG A 89 -23.42 -0.22 6.16
CA ARG A 89 -23.82 -1.42 6.91
C ARG A 89 -24.75 -1.14 8.10
N GLY A 90 -24.91 0.13 8.50
CA GLY A 90 -25.67 0.52 9.69
C GLY A 90 -24.99 0.15 11.03
N ASP A 91 -23.68 -0.11 11.04
CA ASP A 91 -22.94 -0.49 12.25
C ASP A 91 -22.56 0.74 13.08
N GLN A 92 -23.46 1.10 13.99
CA GLN A 92 -23.32 2.27 14.87
C GLN A 92 -22.20 2.14 15.90
N ASN A 93 -21.89 0.91 16.33
CA ASN A 93 -20.83 0.68 17.30
C ASN A 93 -19.45 0.91 16.67
N LEU A 94 -19.25 0.39 15.46
CA LEU A 94 -18.03 0.63 14.70
C LEU A 94 -17.86 2.11 14.33
N LEU A 95 -18.93 2.81 13.96
CA LEU A 95 -18.90 4.24 13.71
C LEU A 95 -18.40 5.03 14.92
N ARG A 96 -18.96 4.75 16.11
CA ARG A 96 -18.59 5.45 17.34
C ARG A 96 -17.12 5.21 17.73
N ALA A 97 -16.62 4.00 17.52
CA ALA A 97 -15.21 3.67 17.75
C ALA A 97 -14.29 4.44 16.79
N LEU A 98 -14.63 4.48 15.49
CA LEU A 98 -13.84 5.21 14.48
C LEU A 98 -13.86 6.73 14.70
N GLU A 99 -14.97 7.29 15.18
CA GLU A 99 -15.06 8.70 15.56
C GLU A 99 -14.18 9.03 16.77
N ALA A 100 -14.05 8.12 17.73
CA ALA A 100 -13.13 8.28 18.86
C ALA A 100 -11.67 8.26 18.40
N GLU A 101 -11.29 7.29 17.55
CA GLU A 101 -9.94 7.22 16.94
C GLU A 101 -9.59 8.52 16.19
N LEU A 102 -10.55 9.08 15.44
CA LEU A 102 -10.33 10.31 14.69
C LEU A 102 -10.12 11.53 15.60
N ARG A 103 -10.84 11.60 16.73
CA ARG A 103 -10.66 12.66 17.72
C ARG A 103 -9.31 12.59 18.40
N GLU A 104 -8.86 11.39 18.76
CA GLU A 104 -7.54 11.18 19.35
C GLU A 104 -6.42 11.63 18.39
N MET A 105 -6.55 11.34 17.09
CA MET A 105 -5.56 11.77 16.10
C MET A 105 -5.46 13.29 15.92
N ILE A 106 -6.56 14.03 16.12
CA ILE A 106 -6.59 15.50 15.99
C ILE A 106 -6.05 16.18 17.26
N SER A 107 -6.10 15.49 18.40
CA SER A 107 -5.65 16.03 19.70
C SER A 107 -4.13 15.97 19.91
N ILE A 108 -3.36 15.44 18.95
CA ILE A 108 -1.88 15.28 18.99
C ILE A 108 -1.22 16.32 18.10
#